data_AF-A0A7K2NQ30-F1
#
_entry.id   AF-A0A7K2NQ30-F1
#
_cell.length_a   1.000
_cell.length_b   1.000
_cell.length_c   1.000
_cell.angle_alpha   90.00
_cell.angle_beta   90.00
_cell.angle_gamma   90.00
#
_symmetry.space_group_name_H-M   'P 1'
#
loop_
_entity.id
_entity.type
_entity.pdbx_description
1 polymer ?
#
loop_
_entity_poly.entity_id
_entity_poly.type
_entity_poly.pdbx_seq_one_letter_code
_entity_poly.pdbx_strand_id
1 'polypeptide(L)'
;MRVRATAATAALLLAALTACGGGNDGGDSASKPKAAASSKGPAEAKVDCMADDVSQADWMEYCSDEGAGTGGDGTEGQSTGLKFGESYTWPDGLKVSVVEAKKWTQFTNEDYAEDDPAYTEFRVKLKLTNGGESAVKLDDLSVIVEGATNGGEASTTGFATDSQPLEGRLAAGVTATKTDDNALETKYGTKIVVTVQRSSEDLGLEFPEFEGAITG
;
A
#
# COMPACT_ATOMS: atom_id res chain seq x y z
N MET A 1 3.61 -34.74 46.19
CA MET A 1 2.51 -34.17 47.01
C MET A 1 1.76 -33.19 46.12
N ARG A 2 0.54 -33.47 45.63
CA ARG A 2 -0.79 -33.17 46.25
C ARG A 2 -0.83 -31.71 46.77
N VAL A 3 -1.69 -30.79 46.29
CA VAL A 3 -3.17 -30.85 46.16
C VAL A 3 -3.73 -29.74 45.21
N ARG A 4 -4.67 -30.14 44.33
CA ARG A 4 -6.00 -29.58 43.87
C ARG A 4 -6.28 -28.06 44.02
N ALA A 5 -6.63 -27.31 42.96
CA ALA A 5 -7.86 -27.21 42.13
C ALA A 5 -9.03 -26.39 42.73
N THR A 6 -9.51 -25.36 42.01
CA THR A 6 -10.94 -24.97 41.85
C THR A 6 -11.11 -23.93 40.72
N ALA A 7 -12.14 -24.13 39.89
CA ALA A 7 -12.57 -23.30 38.77
C ALA A 7 -13.61 -22.24 39.18
N ALA A 8 -13.80 -21.21 38.35
CA ALA A 8 -15.04 -20.43 38.30
C ALA A 8 -15.35 -19.98 36.87
N THR A 9 -16.58 -20.27 36.46
CA THR A 9 -17.18 -20.07 35.13
C THR A 9 -18.16 -18.89 35.22
N ALA A 10 -18.18 -17.99 34.24
CA ALA A 10 -19.32 -17.10 33.91
C ALA A 10 -19.08 -16.53 32.49
N ALA A 11 -19.72 -17.04 31.43
CA ALA A 11 -21.11 -16.80 30.98
C ALA A 11 -21.30 -15.49 30.17
N LEU A 12 -21.25 -15.66 28.84
CA LEU A 12 -22.12 -15.12 27.77
C LEU A 12 -22.76 -13.73 27.90
N LEU A 13 -22.53 -12.90 26.87
CA LEU A 13 -23.51 -11.94 26.34
C LEU A 13 -23.45 -11.93 24.80
N LEU A 14 -24.41 -12.63 24.18
CA LEU A 14 -24.79 -12.51 22.78
C LEU A 14 -25.76 -11.32 22.66
N ALA A 15 -25.49 -10.41 21.73
CA ALA A 15 -26.49 -9.45 21.24
C ALA A 15 -26.69 -9.70 19.73
N ALA A 16 -27.78 -10.41 19.41
CA ALA A 16 -28.33 -10.48 18.08
C ALA A 16 -29.28 -9.28 17.89
N LEU A 17 -29.03 -8.46 16.86
CA LEU A 17 -30.02 -7.48 16.38
C LEU A 17 -30.79 -8.11 15.22
N THR A 18 -32.06 -8.38 15.50
CA THR A 18 -33.07 -8.89 14.58
C THR A 18 -33.59 -7.80 13.65
N ALA A 19 -33.67 -8.16 12.37
CA ALA A 19 -34.76 -7.93 11.42
C ALA A 19 -35.81 -6.84 11.75
N CYS A 20 -35.97 -5.89 10.83
CA CYS A 20 -37.24 -5.20 10.62
C CYS A 20 -37.72 -5.53 9.19
N GLY A 21 -38.62 -6.50 9.10
CA GLY A 21 -39.44 -6.78 7.93
C GLY A 21 -40.90 -6.52 8.27
N GLY A 22 -41.59 -5.85 7.36
CA GLY A 22 -43.05 -5.70 7.26
C GLY A 22 -43.32 -4.97 5.95
N GLY A 23 -44.06 -5.46 4.95
CA GLY A 23 -45.09 -6.50 4.91
C GLY A 23 -46.47 -5.87 5.04
N ASN A 24 -47.13 -5.52 3.92
CA ASN A 24 -48.55 -5.87 3.69
C ASN A 24 -49.11 -5.49 2.29
N ASP A 25 -49.83 -6.47 1.74
CA ASP A 25 -50.99 -6.48 0.84
C ASP A 25 -50.98 -5.95 -0.61
N GLY A 26 -51.42 -6.87 -1.47
CA GLY A 26 -51.70 -6.68 -2.88
C GLY A 26 -53.09 -6.12 -3.18
N GLY A 27 -53.24 -5.70 -4.43
CA GLY A 27 -54.50 -5.24 -5.01
C GLY A 27 -54.38 -5.22 -6.53
N ASP A 28 -54.73 -6.34 -7.13
CA ASP A 28 -54.96 -6.49 -8.56
C ASP A 28 -56.29 -5.80 -8.94
N SER A 29 -56.27 -4.86 -9.89
CA SER A 29 -57.29 -4.71 -10.95
C SER A 29 -57.08 -3.46 -11.81
N ALA A 30 -56.68 -3.72 -13.05
CA ALA A 30 -57.20 -3.16 -14.30
C ALA A 30 -57.42 -1.64 -14.41
N SER A 31 -56.64 -0.99 -15.29
CA SER A 31 -57.15 -0.29 -16.48
C SER A 31 -56.01 0.23 -17.38
N LYS A 32 -55.87 -0.37 -18.56
CA LYS A 32 -55.41 0.30 -19.80
C LYS A 32 -56.68 0.62 -20.62
N PRO A 33 -56.72 1.53 -21.62
CA PRO A 33 -55.58 2.08 -22.37
C PRO A 33 -55.67 3.56 -22.84
N LYS A 34 -54.53 4.04 -23.39
CA LYS A 34 -54.38 4.64 -24.74
C LYS A 34 -53.81 6.07 -24.83
N ALA A 35 -52.65 6.13 -25.50
CA ALA A 35 -52.06 7.22 -26.29
C ALA A 35 -51.66 8.51 -25.55
N ALA A 36 -50.57 9.21 -25.89
CA ALA A 36 -49.78 9.22 -27.11
C ALA A 36 -48.30 9.45 -26.77
N ALA A 37 -47.43 8.69 -27.45
CA ALA A 37 -46.02 8.99 -27.54
C ALA A 37 -45.81 10.21 -28.44
N SER A 38 -45.30 11.30 -27.86
CA SER A 38 -44.43 12.27 -28.55
C SER A 38 -44.00 13.34 -27.56
N SER A 39 -42.77 13.21 -27.04
CA SER A 39 -41.86 14.34 -26.91
C SER A 39 -40.53 13.91 -26.31
N LYS A 40 -39.47 14.10 -27.11
CA LYS A 40 -38.06 14.36 -26.74
C LYS A 40 -37.31 13.21 -26.06
N GLY A 41 -36.18 12.86 -26.67
CA GLY A 41 -35.20 11.91 -26.13
C GLY A 41 -34.69 12.33 -24.76
N PRO A 42 -34.05 11.40 -24.03
CA PRO A 42 -33.54 11.69 -22.70
C PRO A 42 -32.47 12.76 -22.82
N ALA A 43 -32.74 13.93 -22.23
CA ALA A 43 -31.69 14.86 -21.90
C ALA A 43 -30.80 14.14 -20.87
N GLU A 44 -29.51 14.03 -21.19
CA GLU A 44 -28.47 13.58 -20.28
C GLU A 44 -28.60 14.37 -18.97
N ALA A 45 -29.09 13.72 -17.92
CA ALA A 45 -29.02 14.29 -16.59
C ALA A 45 -27.54 14.29 -16.22
N LYS A 46 -26.92 15.47 -16.25
CA LYS A 46 -25.53 15.64 -15.85
C LYS A 46 -25.47 15.45 -14.33
N VAL A 47 -25.23 14.21 -13.89
CA VAL A 47 -25.03 13.88 -12.48
C VAL A 47 -23.74 14.58 -12.03
N ASP A 48 -23.82 15.33 -10.93
CA ASP A 48 -22.64 15.93 -10.32
C ASP A 48 -21.95 14.86 -9.46
N CYS A 49 -20.87 14.30 -9.98
CA CYS A 49 -20.13 13.19 -9.35
C CYS A 49 -19.45 13.56 -8.02
N MET A 50 -19.49 14.84 -7.63
CA MET A 50 -18.96 15.35 -6.36
C MET A 50 -20.06 15.69 -5.35
N ALA A 51 -21.33 15.47 -5.68
CA ALA A 51 -22.43 15.73 -4.76
C ALA A 51 -22.59 14.59 -3.74
N ASP A 52 -22.74 14.95 -2.46
CA ASP A 52 -22.85 14.01 -1.33
C ASP A 52 -24.12 13.14 -1.37
N ASP A 53 -25.06 13.42 -2.27
CA ASP A 53 -26.36 12.77 -2.38
C ASP A 53 -26.48 11.81 -3.58
N VAL A 54 -25.40 11.57 -4.33
CA VAL A 54 -25.38 10.59 -5.41
C VAL A 54 -25.33 9.17 -4.87
N SER A 55 -26.23 8.31 -5.33
CA SER A 55 -26.23 6.90 -4.95
C SER A 55 -25.03 6.18 -5.59
N GLN A 56 -24.51 5.14 -4.92
CA GLN A 56 -23.39 4.34 -5.46
C GLN A 56 -23.67 3.77 -6.85
N ALA A 57 -24.92 3.39 -7.14
CA ALA A 57 -25.31 2.84 -8.43
C ALA A 57 -25.27 3.91 -9.53
N ASP A 58 -25.82 5.10 -9.25
CA ASP A 58 -25.79 6.22 -10.20
C ASP A 58 -24.36 6.72 -10.41
N TRP A 59 -23.53 6.71 -9.38
CA TRP A 59 -22.12 7.04 -9.50
C TRP A 59 -21.37 6.04 -10.40
N MET A 60 -21.62 4.73 -10.27
CA MET A 60 -21.01 3.73 -11.16
C MET A 60 -21.51 3.80 -12.60
N GLU A 61 -22.73 4.29 -12.85
CA GLU A 61 -23.30 4.36 -14.19
C GLU A 61 -22.90 5.64 -14.94
N TYR A 62 -22.79 6.77 -14.21
CA TYR A 62 -22.59 8.10 -14.81
C TYR A 62 -21.24 8.75 -14.49
N CYS A 63 -20.54 8.28 -13.46
CA CYS A 63 -19.30 8.87 -12.95
C CYS A 63 -18.09 7.93 -13.02
N SER A 64 -18.27 6.66 -13.40
CA SER A 64 -17.16 5.71 -13.53
C SER A 64 -16.19 6.08 -14.65
N ASP A 65 -16.70 6.72 -15.71
CA ASP A 65 -15.90 7.14 -16.87
C ASP A 65 -15.25 8.53 -16.66
N GLU A 66 -15.82 9.37 -15.77
CA GLU A 66 -15.17 10.57 -15.25
C GLU A 66 -14.33 10.22 -14.02
N GLY A 67 -13.29 9.40 -14.24
CA GLY A 67 -12.18 9.22 -13.32
C GLY A 67 -12.61 9.13 -11.86
N ALA A 68 -13.28 8.02 -11.52
CA ALA A 68 -13.38 7.53 -10.16
C ALA A 68 -12.12 7.90 -9.39
N GLY A 69 -12.22 8.83 -8.43
CA GLY A 69 -11.12 9.37 -7.66
C GLY A 69 -10.40 8.30 -6.83
N THR A 70 -9.58 7.48 -7.48
CA THR A 70 -8.27 7.10 -6.99
C THR A 70 -7.34 8.06 -7.70
N GLY A 71 -6.75 9.02 -7.00
CA GLY A 71 -5.88 10.06 -7.57
C GLY A 71 -4.57 9.51 -8.17
N GLY A 72 -4.67 8.66 -9.18
CA GLY A 72 -3.65 8.47 -10.19
C GLY A 72 -4.09 9.33 -11.36
N ASP A 73 -3.48 10.50 -11.49
CA ASP A 73 -3.35 11.06 -12.83
C ASP A 73 -2.70 9.97 -13.70
N GLY A 74 -2.98 9.96 -15.00
CA GLY A 74 -2.39 8.99 -15.93
C GLY A 74 -0.88 9.15 -16.11
N THR A 75 -0.13 9.52 -15.08
CA THR A 75 1.26 9.09 -14.94
C THR A 75 1.22 7.61 -14.60
N GLU A 76 1.25 6.77 -15.64
CA GLU A 76 2.16 5.62 -15.56
C GLU A 76 3.48 6.21 -15.06
N GLY A 77 3.73 6.11 -13.75
CA GLY A 77 4.92 6.67 -13.14
C GLY A 77 6.09 6.22 -13.98
N GLN A 78 6.74 7.16 -14.66
CA GLN A 78 7.87 6.80 -15.51
C GLN A 78 8.89 6.19 -14.58
N SER A 79 8.99 4.85 -14.63
CA SER A 79 10.00 4.12 -13.89
C SER A 79 11.33 4.83 -14.13
N THR A 80 12.01 5.21 -13.05
CA THR A 80 13.30 5.90 -13.20
C THR A 80 14.35 5.01 -13.86
N GLY A 81 14.08 3.69 -13.98
CA GLY A 81 14.90 2.73 -14.70
C GLY A 81 16.28 2.50 -14.06
N LEU A 82 16.46 2.97 -12.82
CA LEU A 82 17.73 2.90 -12.11
C LEU A 82 18.04 1.45 -11.75
N LYS A 83 19.31 1.09 -11.73
CA LYS A 83 19.77 -0.20 -11.23
C LYS A 83 20.31 -0.07 -9.81
N PHE A 84 20.34 -1.17 -9.06
CA PHE A 84 21.04 -1.20 -7.78
C PHE A 84 22.49 -0.69 -7.93
N GLY A 85 22.89 0.20 -7.02
CA GLY A 85 24.17 0.92 -7.05
C GLY A 85 24.11 2.30 -7.72
N GLU A 86 23.11 2.57 -8.57
CA GLU A 86 22.86 3.91 -9.10
C GLU A 86 22.17 4.79 -8.04
N SER A 87 22.17 6.10 -8.26
CA SER A 87 21.63 7.06 -7.29
C SER A 87 20.63 8.01 -7.92
N TYR A 88 19.58 8.31 -7.18
CA TYR A 88 18.65 9.39 -7.46
C TYR A 88 18.92 10.56 -6.50
N THR A 89 18.74 11.81 -6.93
CA THR A 89 18.88 12.99 -6.08
C THR A 89 17.64 13.87 -6.22
N TRP A 90 16.90 14.05 -5.14
CA TRP A 90 15.77 14.97 -5.10
C TRP A 90 16.23 16.43 -5.18
N PRO A 91 15.35 17.37 -5.58
CA PRO A 91 15.70 18.79 -5.71
C PRO A 91 16.25 19.45 -4.44
N ASP A 92 15.91 18.92 -3.25
CA ASP A 92 16.40 19.41 -1.96
C ASP A 92 17.82 18.93 -1.62
N GLY A 93 18.43 18.12 -2.48
CA GLY A 93 19.78 17.61 -2.34
C GLY A 93 19.88 16.29 -1.57
N LEU A 94 18.76 15.70 -1.13
CA LEU A 94 18.78 14.34 -0.61
C LEU A 94 19.08 13.37 -1.76
N LYS A 95 20.08 12.52 -1.57
CA LYS A 95 20.46 11.48 -2.53
C LYS A 95 20.23 10.11 -1.92
N VAL A 96 19.61 9.22 -2.69
CA VAL A 96 19.39 7.82 -2.31
C VAL A 96 19.96 6.88 -3.37
N SER A 97 20.48 5.75 -2.91
CA SER A 97 20.78 4.59 -3.75
C SER A 97 20.41 3.31 -3.02
N VAL A 98 19.79 2.36 -3.72
CA VAL A 98 19.66 0.98 -3.25
C VAL A 98 20.96 0.25 -3.55
N VAL A 99 21.67 -0.16 -2.51
CA VAL A 99 23.02 -0.75 -2.62
C VAL A 99 22.93 -2.24 -2.91
N GLU A 100 22.09 -2.94 -2.16
CA GLU A 100 21.88 -4.38 -2.31
C GLU A 100 20.53 -4.78 -1.70
N ALA A 101 20.02 -5.93 -2.13
CA ALA A 101 19.02 -6.71 -1.42
C ALA A 101 19.60 -8.10 -1.18
N LYS A 102 19.68 -8.52 0.08
CA LYS A 102 20.35 -9.76 0.48
C LYS A 102 19.42 -10.65 1.28
N LYS A 103 19.35 -11.92 0.90
CA LYS A 103 18.60 -12.94 1.63
C LYS A 103 19.06 -12.98 3.09
N TRP A 104 18.10 -12.95 4.00
CA TRP A 104 18.33 -13.11 5.42
C TRP A 104 18.36 -14.60 5.79
N THR A 105 19.35 -14.98 6.59
CA THR A 105 19.59 -16.39 6.98
C THR A 105 20.02 -16.52 8.44
N GLN A 106 20.16 -15.40 9.16
CA GLN A 106 20.70 -15.35 10.51
C GLN A 106 19.59 -15.02 11.52
N PHE A 107 18.54 -15.85 11.51
CA PHE A 107 17.36 -15.62 12.33
C PHE A 107 17.66 -15.72 13.82
N THR A 108 17.05 -14.83 14.59
CA THR A 108 17.12 -14.80 16.06
C THR A 108 15.72 -14.88 16.67
N ASN A 109 15.63 -15.19 17.96
CA ASN A 109 14.36 -15.21 18.69
C ASN A 109 13.75 -13.81 18.93
N GLU A 110 14.44 -12.75 18.51
CA GLU A 110 13.97 -11.37 18.56
C GLU A 110 13.46 -10.87 17.20
N ASP A 111 13.61 -11.69 16.14
CA ASP A 111 13.13 -11.35 14.81
C ASP A 111 11.61 -11.54 14.71
N TYR A 112 10.98 -10.73 13.87
CA TYR A 112 9.55 -10.88 13.53
C TYR A 112 9.31 -11.86 12.37
N ALA A 113 10.39 -12.46 11.84
CA ALA A 113 10.38 -13.44 10.77
C ALA A 113 10.92 -14.79 11.25
N GLU A 114 10.50 -15.85 10.56
CA GLU A 114 11.02 -17.21 10.72
C GLU A 114 11.57 -17.71 9.37
N ASP A 115 12.35 -18.78 9.38
CA ASP A 115 12.83 -19.45 8.16
C ASP A 115 11.68 -20.26 7.52
N ASP A 116 10.75 -19.57 6.85
CA ASP A 116 9.65 -20.16 6.10
C ASP A 116 10.04 -20.37 4.63
N PRO A 117 10.06 -21.61 4.11
CA PRO A 117 10.39 -21.87 2.71
C PRO A 117 9.40 -21.26 1.70
N ALA A 118 8.20 -20.83 2.12
CA ALA A 118 7.26 -20.12 1.26
C ALA A 118 7.74 -18.70 0.93
N TYR A 119 8.58 -18.09 1.78
CA TYR A 119 9.05 -16.72 1.65
C TYR A 119 10.56 -16.66 1.43
N THR A 120 10.98 -15.65 0.69
CA THR A 120 12.36 -15.16 0.71
C THR A 120 12.37 -13.98 1.64
N GLU A 121 12.92 -14.18 2.84
CA GLU A 121 13.25 -13.11 3.78
C GLU A 121 14.52 -12.41 3.31
N PHE A 122 14.53 -11.09 3.24
CA PHE A 122 15.68 -10.31 2.76
C PHE A 122 15.73 -8.90 3.35
N ARG A 123 16.94 -8.35 3.39
CA ARG A 123 17.19 -6.98 3.79
C ARG A 123 17.62 -6.15 2.60
N VAL A 124 16.92 -5.06 2.36
CA VAL A 124 17.34 -4.00 1.45
C VAL A 124 18.26 -3.05 2.20
N LYS A 125 19.39 -2.70 1.59
CA LYS A 125 20.33 -1.72 2.12
C LYS A 125 20.32 -0.46 1.27
N LEU A 126 19.99 0.66 1.90
CA LEU A 126 19.96 1.97 1.28
C LEU A 126 21.16 2.78 1.74
N LYS A 127 21.74 3.56 0.84
CA LYS A 127 22.70 4.61 1.18
C LYS A 127 22.06 5.96 0.91
N LEU A 128 22.05 6.79 1.94
CA LEU A 128 21.45 8.13 1.93
C LEU A 128 22.54 9.16 2.16
N THR A 129 22.60 10.18 1.31
CA THR A 129 23.50 11.33 1.47
C THR A 129 22.66 12.60 1.45
N ASN A 130 22.71 13.38 2.52
CA ASN A 130 22.09 14.70 2.54
C ASN A 130 23.08 15.73 1.99
N GLY A 131 22.94 16.09 0.71
CA GLY A 131 23.71 17.15 0.07
C GLY A 131 23.10 18.55 0.22
N GLY A 132 21.93 18.65 0.86
CA GLY A 132 21.23 19.92 1.11
C GLY A 132 21.78 20.68 2.32
N GLU A 133 21.16 21.81 2.62
CA GLU A 133 21.57 22.72 3.70
C GLU A 133 20.87 22.46 5.03
N SER A 134 19.74 21.73 5.02
CA SER A 134 18.92 21.44 6.20
C SER A 134 18.93 19.95 6.53
N ALA A 135 18.72 19.61 7.80
CA ALA A 135 18.58 18.22 8.22
C ALA A 135 17.30 17.59 7.64
N VAL A 136 17.43 16.40 7.07
CA VAL A 136 16.33 15.62 6.50
C VAL A 136 15.80 14.66 7.55
N LYS A 137 14.46 14.54 7.69
CA LYS A 137 13.84 13.47 8.48
C LYS A 137 13.80 12.20 7.64
N LEU A 138 14.30 11.10 8.19
CA LEU A 138 14.31 9.82 7.52
C LEU A 138 13.00 9.07 7.74
N ASP A 139 12.25 9.40 8.80
CA ASP A 139 10.92 8.84 9.08
C ASP A 139 9.88 9.19 7.99
N ASP A 140 10.19 10.20 7.17
CA ASP A 140 9.36 10.56 6.01
C ASP A 140 9.63 9.64 4.80
N LEU A 141 10.67 8.81 4.83
CA LEU A 141 11.00 7.86 3.78
C LEU A 141 10.40 6.48 4.08
N SER A 142 9.88 5.84 3.04
CA SER A 142 9.48 4.44 3.07
C SER A 142 9.94 3.72 1.81
N VAL A 143 9.91 2.39 1.88
CA VAL A 143 10.28 1.53 0.76
C VAL A 143 9.11 0.63 0.44
N ILE A 144 8.79 0.50 -0.85
CA ILE A 144 7.91 -0.54 -1.38
C ILE A 144 8.78 -1.44 -2.25
N VAL A 145 8.63 -2.75 -2.09
CA VAL A 145 9.35 -3.74 -2.90
C VAL A 145 8.37 -4.63 -3.63
N GLU A 146 8.53 -4.72 -4.95
CA GLU A 146 7.68 -5.56 -5.80
C GLU A 146 8.52 -6.57 -6.59
N GLY A 147 7.95 -7.76 -6.83
CA GLY A 147 8.54 -8.78 -7.68
C GLY A 147 8.52 -8.38 -9.15
N ALA A 148 9.70 -8.19 -9.74
CA ALA A 148 9.86 -7.77 -11.14
C ALA A 148 9.69 -8.90 -12.17
N THR A 149 9.46 -10.14 -11.73
CA THR A 149 9.31 -11.30 -12.62
C THR A 149 7.84 -11.68 -12.81
N ASN A 150 7.14 -11.92 -11.69
CA ASN A 150 5.76 -12.42 -11.69
C ASN A 150 4.81 -11.51 -10.89
N GLY A 151 5.22 -10.27 -10.59
CA GLY A 151 4.50 -9.36 -9.70
C GLY A 151 4.64 -9.73 -8.23
N GLY A 152 3.68 -9.26 -7.41
CA GLY A 152 3.64 -9.47 -5.96
C GLY A 152 4.39 -8.37 -5.22
N GLU A 153 3.85 -7.96 -4.08
CA GLU A 153 4.45 -6.98 -3.19
C GLU A 153 5.08 -7.72 -1.99
N ALA A 154 6.26 -7.31 -1.58
CA ALA A 154 6.89 -7.83 -0.38
C ALA A 154 6.20 -7.24 0.85
N SER A 155 5.96 -8.07 1.86
CA SER A 155 5.54 -7.58 3.17
C SER A 155 6.73 -7.07 3.97
N THR A 156 6.55 -6.00 4.73
CA THR A 156 7.53 -5.54 5.72
C THR A 156 7.68 -6.55 6.86
N THR A 157 8.90 -6.75 7.32
CA THR A 157 9.24 -7.55 8.51
C THR A 157 10.29 -6.84 9.35
N GLY A 158 10.95 -7.53 10.29
CA GLY A 158 12.06 -6.96 11.05
C GLY A 158 13.04 -8.02 11.55
N PHE A 159 14.33 -7.80 11.27
CA PHE A 159 15.42 -8.61 11.81
C PHE A 159 16.20 -7.78 12.84
N ALA A 160 16.40 -8.31 14.04
CA ALA A 160 16.99 -7.58 15.16
C ALA A 160 18.47 -7.26 14.93
N THR A 161 19.22 -8.20 14.34
CA THR A 161 20.67 -8.05 14.16
C THR A 161 20.98 -7.07 13.03
N ASP A 162 21.97 -6.19 13.23
CA ASP A 162 22.48 -5.22 12.24
C ASP A 162 21.43 -4.28 11.63
N SER A 163 20.29 -4.12 12.29
CA SER A 163 19.22 -3.24 11.82
C SER A 163 19.60 -1.77 11.96
N GLN A 164 19.32 -0.99 10.92
CA GLN A 164 19.48 0.46 10.85
C GLN A 164 18.25 1.05 10.13
N PRO A 165 17.08 1.11 10.77
CA PRO A 165 15.83 1.51 10.10
C PRO A 165 15.88 2.94 9.57
N LEU A 166 14.99 3.26 8.64
CA LEU A 166 14.76 4.59 8.04
C LEU A 166 14.13 5.56 9.05
N GLU A 167 14.85 5.82 10.14
CA GLU A 167 14.38 6.64 11.25
C GLU A 167 15.37 7.74 11.60
N GLY A 168 14.84 8.79 12.24
CA GLY A 168 15.59 9.89 12.80
C GLY A 168 15.93 10.98 11.77
N ARG A 169 17.05 11.67 11.96
CA ARG A 169 17.44 12.82 11.13
C ARG A 169 18.84 12.68 10.56
N LEU A 170 18.99 12.97 9.28
CA LEU A 170 20.27 13.03 8.57
C LEU A 170 20.70 14.49 8.41
N ALA A 171 21.76 14.88 9.12
CA ALA A 171 22.29 16.24 9.05
C ALA A 171 22.89 16.56 7.66
N ALA A 172 22.98 17.86 7.34
CA ALA A 172 23.59 18.34 6.11
C ALA A 172 25.03 17.83 5.94
N GLY A 173 25.38 17.41 4.73
CA GLY A 173 26.67 16.84 4.37
C GLY A 173 26.91 15.40 4.85
N VAL A 174 25.99 14.79 5.60
CA VAL A 174 26.17 13.45 6.17
C VAL A 174 25.69 12.37 5.22
N THR A 175 26.42 11.27 5.20
CA THR A 175 26.02 10.01 4.55
C THR A 175 25.79 8.94 5.58
N ALA A 176 24.69 8.19 5.44
CA ALA A 176 24.35 7.07 6.29
C ALA A 176 23.89 5.87 5.46
N THR A 177 24.11 4.67 6.00
CA THR A 177 23.54 3.43 5.46
C THR A 177 22.37 3.03 6.35
N LYS A 178 21.23 2.75 5.72
CA LYS A 178 19.99 2.33 6.37
C LYS A 178 19.51 1.01 5.78
N THR A 179 18.59 0.35 6.46
CA THR A 179 18.09 -0.97 6.12
C THR A 179 16.57 -0.98 6.17
N ASP A 180 15.98 -1.78 5.29
CA ASP A 180 14.55 -2.05 5.25
C ASP A 180 14.34 -3.56 5.06
N ASP A 181 13.58 -4.18 5.95
CA ASP A 181 13.47 -5.64 6.08
C ASP A 181 12.16 -6.13 5.48
N ASN A 182 12.26 -7.12 4.59
CA ASN A 182 11.16 -7.51 3.71
C ASN A 182 11.06 -9.03 3.55
N ALA A 183 9.85 -9.50 3.27
CA ALA A 183 9.55 -10.88 2.92
C ALA A 183 8.77 -10.93 1.61
N LEU A 184 9.26 -11.66 0.61
CA LEU A 184 8.57 -11.85 -0.67
C LEU A 184 8.28 -13.34 -0.87
N GLU A 185 7.04 -13.71 -1.22
CA GLU A 185 6.73 -15.10 -1.54
C GLU A 185 7.63 -15.62 -2.67
N THR A 186 8.22 -16.79 -2.48
CA THR A 186 9.20 -17.39 -3.42
C THR A 186 8.65 -17.57 -4.84
N LYS A 187 7.33 -17.71 -5.00
CA LYS A 187 6.65 -17.81 -6.31
C LYS A 187 6.85 -16.56 -7.19
N TYR A 188 7.17 -15.41 -6.59
CA TYR A 188 7.39 -14.15 -7.29
C TYR A 188 8.82 -13.97 -7.83
N GLY A 189 9.74 -14.90 -7.49
CA GLY A 189 11.12 -14.88 -7.94
C GLY A 189 12.01 -13.93 -7.14
N THR A 190 13.25 -13.73 -7.61
CA THR A 190 14.25 -12.93 -6.90
C THR A 190 14.53 -11.57 -7.52
N LYS A 191 14.09 -11.31 -8.75
CA LYS A 191 14.21 -9.97 -9.35
C LYS A 191 13.16 -9.08 -8.73
N ILE A 192 13.56 -7.88 -8.31
CA ILE A 192 12.69 -6.94 -7.61
C ILE A 192 12.85 -5.52 -8.14
N VAL A 193 11.80 -4.73 -7.99
CA VAL A 193 11.82 -3.27 -8.07
C VAL A 193 11.70 -2.74 -6.65
N VAL A 194 12.56 -1.80 -6.30
CA VAL A 194 12.55 -1.12 -5.01
C VAL A 194 12.18 0.34 -5.26
N THR A 195 11.03 0.75 -4.78
CA THR A 195 10.52 2.13 -4.90
C THR A 195 10.76 2.84 -3.58
N VAL A 196 11.50 3.96 -3.61
CA VAL A 196 11.72 4.79 -2.42
C VAL A 196 10.73 5.93 -2.42
N GLN A 197 9.78 5.87 -1.50
CA GLN A 197 8.77 6.90 -1.33
C GLN A 197 9.21 7.93 -0.31
N ARG A 198 8.63 9.12 -0.42
CA ARG A 198 8.83 10.20 0.54
C ARG A 198 7.50 10.89 0.82
N SER A 199 7.08 10.84 2.07
CA SER A 199 5.96 11.63 2.58
C SER A 199 6.28 13.10 2.43
N SER A 200 5.49 13.80 1.63
CA SER A 200 5.69 15.21 1.29
C SER A 200 4.35 15.90 1.04
N GLU A 201 4.27 17.19 1.32
CA GLU A 201 3.15 18.04 0.88
C GLU A 201 3.24 18.36 -0.62
N ASP A 202 4.42 18.16 -1.23
CA ASP A 202 4.62 18.28 -2.67
C ASP A 202 4.13 17.02 -3.38
N LEU A 203 2.96 17.12 -4.02
CA LEU A 203 2.34 16.05 -4.78
C LEU A 203 3.03 15.77 -6.12
N GLY A 204 3.96 16.63 -6.56
CA GLY A 204 4.76 16.44 -7.77
C GLY A 204 6.07 15.70 -7.53
N LEU A 205 6.30 15.19 -6.33
CA LEU A 205 7.56 14.57 -5.95
C LEU A 205 7.70 13.17 -6.55
N GLU A 206 8.78 12.95 -7.30
CA GLU A 206 9.08 11.65 -7.91
C GLU A 206 9.52 10.62 -6.86
N PHE A 207 9.06 9.38 -7.05
CA PHE A 207 9.49 8.22 -6.26
C PHE A 207 10.41 7.34 -7.12
N PRO A 208 11.74 7.39 -6.90
CA PRO A 208 12.67 6.63 -7.72
C PRO A 208 12.50 5.13 -7.50
N GLU A 209 12.52 4.41 -8.61
CA GLU A 209 12.48 2.96 -8.72
C GLU A 209 13.85 2.41 -9.10
N PHE A 210 14.30 1.42 -8.34
CA PHE A 210 15.57 0.73 -8.54
C PHE A 210 15.32 -0.74 -8.83
N GLU A 211 15.72 -1.20 -10.01
CA GLU A 211 15.68 -2.60 -10.38
C GLU A 211 16.93 -3.34 -9.91
N GLY A 212 16.71 -4.53 -9.36
CA GLY A 212 17.79 -5.40 -8.92
C GLY A 212 17.33 -6.83 -8.67
N ALA A 213 18.10 -7.55 -7.87
CA ALA A 213 17.76 -8.90 -7.45
C ALA A 213 18.16 -9.14 -6.01
N ILE A 214 17.36 -9.97 -5.33
CA ILE A 214 17.70 -10.56 -4.04
C ILE A 214 18.84 -11.55 -4.28
N THR A 215 19.95 -11.37 -3.56
CA THR A 215 21.15 -12.20 -3.67
C THR A 215 21.44 -12.95 -2.37
N GLY A 216 22.18 -14.05 -2.45
CA GLY A 216 22.55 -14.88 -1.29
C GLY A 216 21.87 -16.23 -1.32
#